data_AF-A0A1N6HCU4-F1
#
_entry.id   AF-A0A1N6HCU4-F1
#
_cell.length_a   1.000
_cell.length_b   1.000
_cell.length_c   1.000
_cell.angle_alpha   90.00
_cell.angle_beta   90.00
_cell.angle_gamma   90.00
#
_symmetry.space_group_name_H-M   'P 1'
#
loop_
_entity.id
_entity.type
_entity.pdbx_description
1 polymer ?
#
loop_
_entity_poly.entity_id
_entity_poly.type
_entity_poly.pdbx_seq_one_letter_code
_entity_poly.pdbx_strand_id
1 'polypeptide(L)'
;MKVWSAQIAQLGAPLPELLSLSGAEARIILALRHAVMCQKLQRDPAPVLKERLGTGLAVTRFLLVLETIGEAWPDNFHLGRNCCRHTTADEITLLQMVRF
;
A
#
# COMPACT_ATOMS: atom_id res chain seq x y z
N MET A 1 30.00 -18.09 0.41
CA MET A 1 29.46 -17.17 -0.61
C MET A 1 28.40 -17.86 -1.50
N LYS A 2 27.34 -18.46 -0.92
CA LYS A 2 26.27 -19.20 -1.64
C LYS A 2 24.84 -18.70 -1.33
N VAL A 3 24.69 -17.83 -0.33
CA VAL A 3 23.38 -17.37 0.16
C VAL A 3 22.73 -16.38 -0.82
N TRP A 4 23.54 -15.61 -1.55
CA TRP A 4 23.09 -14.57 -2.48
C TRP A 4 22.26 -15.13 -3.65
N SER A 5 22.60 -16.30 -4.19
CA SER A 5 21.91 -16.84 -5.36
C SER A 5 20.46 -17.25 -5.08
N ALA A 6 20.18 -17.77 -3.88
CA ALA A 6 18.83 -18.19 -3.49
C ALA A 6 17.93 -17.00 -3.15
N GLN A 7 18.47 -15.94 -2.55
CA GLN A 7 17.72 -14.72 -2.23
C GLN A 7 17.42 -13.89 -3.49
N ILE A 8 18.38 -13.75 -4.40
CA ILE A 8 18.18 -13.03 -5.67
C ILE A 8 17.16 -13.75 -6.56
N ALA A 9 17.08 -15.08 -6.52
CA ALA A 9 16.07 -15.83 -7.26
C ALA A 9 14.63 -15.42 -6.89
N GLN A 10 14.39 -14.91 -5.68
CA GLN A 10 13.07 -14.45 -5.25
C GLN A 10 12.61 -13.18 -5.96
N LEU A 11 13.52 -12.41 -6.58
CA LEU A 11 13.15 -11.25 -7.40
C LEU A 11 12.31 -11.64 -8.63
N GLY A 12 12.41 -12.89 -9.07
CA GLY A 12 11.58 -13.43 -10.17
C GLY A 12 10.24 -14.01 -9.72
N ALA A 13 9.97 -14.08 -8.41
CA ALA A 13 8.70 -14.61 -7.91
C ALA A 13 7.57 -13.59 -8.16
N PRO A 14 6.36 -14.04 -8.51
CA PRO A 14 5.22 -13.15 -8.67
C PRO A 14 4.85 -12.52 -7.33
N LEU A 15 4.46 -11.23 -7.37
CA LEU A 15 3.91 -10.56 -6.20
C LEU A 15 2.54 -11.18 -5.82
N PRO A 16 2.19 -11.20 -4.53
CA PRO A 16 0.91 -11.76 -4.09
C PRO A 16 -0.25 -10.94 -4.66
N GLU A 17 -1.30 -11.62 -5.12
CA GLU A 17 -2.53 -10.94 -5.52
C GLU A 17 -3.25 -10.37 -4.29
N LEU A 18 -4.02 -9.29 -4.49
CA LEU A 18 -4.76 -8.61 -3.42
C LEU A 18 -5.66 -9.58 -2.63
N LEU A 19 -6.28 -10.55 -3.31
CA LEU A 19 -7.18 -11.53 -2.69
C LEU A 19 -6.43 -12.66 -1.95
N SER A 20 -5.12 -12.79 -2.15
CA SER A 20 -4.29 -13.76 -1.42
C SER A 20 -3.73 -13.20 -0.10
N LEU A 21 -3.86 -11.89 0.12
CA LEU A 21 -3.45 -11.22 1.35
C LEU A 21 -4.47 -11.45 2.46
N SER A 22 -4.05 -11.24 3.71
CA SER A 22 -5.01 -11.21 4.82
C SER A 22 -5.98 -10.04 4.67
N GLY A 23 -7.16 -10.16 5.28
CA GLY A 23 -8.18 -9.09 5.20
C GLY A 23 -7.73 -7.75 5.79
N ALA A 24 -6.75 -7.74 6.71
CA ALA A 24 -6.16 -6.49 7.21
C ALA A 24 -5.24 -5.84 6.16
N GLU A 25 -4.40 -6.64 5.52
CA GLU A 25 -3.43 -6.18 4.54
C GLU A 25 -4.10 -5.70 3.25
N ALA A 26 -5.08 -6.44 2.76
CA ALA A 26 -5.89 -6.02 1.61
C ALA A 26 -6.58 -4.68 1.89
N ARG A 27 -7.07 -4.45 3.13
CA ARG A 27 -7.68 -3.17 3.52
C ARG A 27 -6.68 -2.01 3.51
N ILE A 28 -5.42 -2.24 3.88
CA ILE A 28 -4.36 -1.22 3.83
C ILE A 28 -4.06 -0.83 2.38
N ILE A 29 -3.89 -1.80 1.48
CA ILE A 29 -3.64 -1.50 0.05
C ILE A 29 -4.84 -0.77 -0.58
N LEU A 30 -6.06 -1.22 -0.29
CA LEU A 30 -7.26 -0.53 -0.79
C LEU A 30 -7.42 0.88 -0.21
N ALA A 31 -7.06 1.09 1.06
CA ALA A 31 -7.03 2.40 1.68
C ALA A 31 -6.00 3.32 0.98
N LEU A 32 -4.80 2.83 0.71
CA LEU A 32 -3.75 3.55 -0.02
C LEU A 32 -4.23 3.99 -1.41
N ARG A 33 -4.72 3.05 -2.22
CA ARG A 33 -5.23 3.35 -3.56
C ARG A 33 -6.38 4.35 -3.55
N HIS A 34 -7.27 4.24 -2.57
CA HIS A 34 -8.39 5.17 -2.41
C HIS A 34 -7.94 6.57 -1.99
N ALA A 35 -6.98 6.68 -1.05
CA ALA A 35 -6.44 7.96 -0.59
C ALA A 35 -5.84 8.75 -1.75
N VAL A 36 -4.99 8.11 -2.56
CA VAL A 36 -4.37 8.75 -3.73
C VAL A 36 -5.40 9.09 -4.80
N MET A 37 -6.42 8.26 -5.01
CA MET A 37 -7.52 8.58 -5.92
C MET A 37 -8.30 9.82 -5.46
N CYS A 38 -8.64 9.90 -4.17
CA CYS A 38 -9.29 11.07 -3.58
C CYS A 38 -8.43 12.33 -3.73
N GLN A 39 -7.12 12.25 -3.48
CA GLN A 39 -6.20 13.36 -3.68
C GLN A 39 -6.23 13.87 -5.12
N LYS A 40 -6.16 12.97 -6.11
CA LYS A 40 -6.24 13.31 -7.55
C LYS A 40 -7.57 13.97 -7.94
N LEU A 41 -8.65 13.63 -7.25
CA LEU A 41 -9.98 14.19 -7.47
C LEU A 41 -10.31 15.38 -6.55
N GLN A 42 -9.36 15.84 -5.73
CA GLN A 42 -9.56 16.88 -4.71
C GLN A 42 -10.75 16.59 -3.78
N ARG A 43 -10.87 15.34 -3.33
CA ARG A 43 -11.90 14.88 -2.39
C ARG A 43 -11.29 14.47 -1.05
N ASP A 44 -12.07 14.61 0.01
CA ASP A 44 -11.69 14.13 1.33
C ASP A 44 -11.71 12.58 1.37
N PRO A 45 -10.57 11.91 1.65
CA PRO A 45 -10.54 10.46 1.78
C PRO A 45 -11.05 9.95 3.14
N ALA A 46 -11.13 10.80 4.17
CA ALA A 46 -11.33 10.38 5.54
C ALA A 46 -12.59 9.52 5.79
N PRO A 47 -13.77 9.81 5.19
CA PRO A 47 -14.97 9.00 5.40
C PRO A 47 -14.78 7.54 4.99
N VAL A 48 -14.26 7.31 3.78
CA VAL A 48 -14.04 5.95 3.25
C VAL A 48 -12.89 5.26 3.98
N LEU A 49 -11.83 6.00 4.34
CA LEU A 49 -10.72 5.42 5.10
C LEU A 49 -11.16 4.99 6.51
N LYS A 50 -12.09 5.70 7.15
CA LYS A 50 -12.60 5.34 8.47
C LYS A 50 -13.34 3.99 8.44
N GLU A 51 -14.09 3.72 7.38
CA GLU A 51 -14.75 2.42 7.17
C GLU A 51 -13.74 1.27 7.04
N ARG A 52 -12.55 1.53 6.49
CA ARG A 52 -11.53 0.50 6.26
C ARG A 52 -10.60 0.30 7.45
N LEU A 53 -10.16 1.40 8.05
CA LEU A 53 -9.14 1.45 9.11
C LEU A 53 -9.76 1.48 10.52
N GLY A 54 -11.07 1.65 10.62
CA GLY A 54 -11.86 1.53 11.85
C GLY A 54 -11.91 2.79 12.71
N THR A 55 -10.80 3.51 12.89
CA THR A 55 -10.74 4.68 13.78
C THR A 55 -10.23 5.93 13.08
N GLY A 56 -10.68 7.11 13.52
CA GLY A 56 -10.18 8.39 13.00
C GLY A 56 -8.69 8.61 13.27
N LEU A 57 -8.18 8.08 14.40
CA LEU A 57 -6.75 8.11 14.72
C LEU A 57 -5.94 7.28 13.72
N ALA A 58 -6.42 6.08 13.36
CA ALA A 58 -5.79 5.25 12.34
C ALA A 58 -5.79 5.94 10.97
N VAL A 59 -6.89 6.58 10.58
CA VAL A 59 -6.97 7.36 9.34
C VAL A 59 -5.95 8.49 9.32
N THR A 60 -5.87 9.28 10.40
CA THR A 60 -4.95 10.42 10.51
C THR A 60 -3.50 9.95 10.39
N ARG A 61 -3.13 8.92 11.17
CA ARG A 61 -1.76 8.35 11.14
C ARG A 61 -1.43 7.74 9.77
N PHE A 62 -2.39 7.08 9.15
CA PHE A 62 -2.20 6.51 7.81
C PHE A 62 -1.93 7.61 6.78
N LEU A 63 -2.73 8.69 6.77
CA LEU A 63 -2.53 9.82 5.85
C LEU A 63 -1.16 10.50 6.07
N LEU A 64 -0.73 10.69 7.32
CA LEU A 64 0.60 11.23 7.63
C LEU A 64 1.72 10.33 7.09
N VAL A 65 1.58 9.00 7.20
CA VAL A 65 2.54 8.05 6.60
C VAL A 65 2.56 8.19 5.09
N LEU A 66 1.39 8.31 4.43
CA LEU A 66 1.33 8.48 2.97
C LEU A 66 1.96 9.78 2.51
N GLU A 67 1.73 10.87 3.22
CA GLU A 67 2.35 12.17 2.96
C GLU A 67 3.87 12.09 3.10
N THR A 68 4.35 11.53 4.21
CA THR A 68 5.79 11.31 4.46
C THR A 68 6.43 10.45 3.37
N ILE A 69 5.75 9.38 2.93
CA ILE A 69 6.22 8.54 1.83
C ILE A 69 6.25 9.35 0.54
N GLY A 70 5.19 10.09 0.22
CA GLY A 70 5.11 10.92 -0.98
C GLY A 70 6.21 11.99 -1.06
N GLU A 71 6.64 12.54 0.08
CA GLU A 71 7.73 13.50 0.16
C GLU A 71 9.13 12.85 0.09
N ALA A 72 9.29 11.67 0.71
CA ALA A 72 10.59 11.02 0.83
C ALA A 72 10.92 10.05 -0.32
N TRP A 73 9.93 9.55 -1.05
CA TRP A 73 10.16 8.59 -2.12
C TRP A 73 10.89 9.27 -3.29
N PRO A 74 11.95 8.65 -3.84
CA PRO A 74 12.75 9.29 -4.88
C PRO A 74 12.02 9.40 -6.22
N ASP A 75 11.08 8.48 -6.48
CA ASP A 75 10.33 8.38 -7.74
C ASP A 75 8.82 8.40 -7.49
N ASN A 76 8.02 8.47 -8.56
CA ASN A 76 6.57 8.33 -8.45
C ASN A 76 6.20 6.95 -7.87
N PHE A 77 5.44 6.96 -6.78
CA PHE A 77 4.94 5.76 -6.14
C PHE A 77 3.90 5.03 -7.03
N HIS A 78 4.19 3.81 -7.44
CA HIS A 78 3.37 3.04 -8.37
C HIS A 78 2.24 2.32 -7.65
N LEU A 79 1.01 2.61 -8.03
CA LEU A 79 -0.19 2.02 -7.46
C LEU A 79 -1.03 1.31 -8.52
N GLY A 80 -1.65 0.20 -8.12
CA GLY A 80 -2.70 -0.43 -8.88
C GLY A 80 -3.98 0.41 -8.85
N ARG A 81 -4.85 0.22 -9.85
CA ARG A 81 -6.20 0.80 -9.81
C ARG A 81 -7.03 0.11 -8.72
N ASN A 82 -8.02 0.80 -8.16
CA ASN A 82 -8.93 0.24 -7.15
C ASN A 82 -9.60 -1.09 -7.59
N CYS A 83 -9.87 -1.27 -8.89
CA CYS A 83 -10.47 -2.48 -9.44
C CYS A 83 -9.46 -3.60 -9.78
N CYS A 84 -8.16 -3.33 -9.73
CA CYS A 84 -7.15 -4.31 -10.14
C CYS A 84 -6.86 -5.31 -9.01
N ARG A 85 -6.83 -6.61 -9.33
CA ARG A 85 -6.45 -7.67 -8.39
C ARG A 85 -4.94 -7.74 -8.11
N HIS A 86 -4.11 -7.32 -9.06
CA HIS A 86 -2.65 -7.39 -8.92
C HIS A 86 -2.15 -6.28 -7.99
N THR A 87 -1.14 -6.59 -7.19
CA THR A 87 -0.41 -5.62 -6.37
C THR A 87 0.81 -5.10 -7.11
N THR A 88 1.32 -3.94 -6.71
CA THR A 88 2.60 -3.40 -7.18
C THR A 88 3.70 -3.63 -6.14
N ALA A 89 4.98 -3.55 -6.56
CA ALA A 89 6.11 -3.67 -5.65
C ALA A 89 6.06 -2.61 -4.55
N ASP A 90 5.68 -1.38 -4.90
CA ASP A 90 5.56 -0.27 -3.96
C ASP A 90 4.44 -0.50 -2.93
N GLU A 91 3.29 -1.03 -3.35
CA GLU A 91 2.20 -1.41 -2.44
C GLU A 91 2.62 -2.49 -1.43
N ILE A 92 3.34 -3.51 -1.90
CA ILE A 92 3.86 -4.57 -1.04
C ILE A 92 4.94 -4.03 -0.09
N THR A 93 5.77 -3.10 -0.57
CA THR A 93 6.82 -2.45 0.23
C THR A 93 6.20 -1.65 1.37
N LEU A 94 5.21 -0.81 1.07
CA LEU A 94 4.47 -0.06 2.09
C LEU A 94 3.79 -1.00 3.08
N LEU A 95 3.21 -2.10 2.60
CA LEU A 95 2.61 -3.10 3.48
C LEU A 95 3.64 -3.71 4.44
N GLN A 96 4.87 -4.01 3.98
CA GLN A 96 5.94 -4.50 4.86
C GLN A 96 6.40 -3.45 5.86
N MET A 97 6.39 -2.15 5.51
CA MET A 97 6.78 -1.06 6.42
C MET A 97 5.81 -0.88 7.58
N VAL A 98 4.52 -1.17 7.37
CA VAL A 98 3.47 -0.98 8.38
C VAL A 98 3.04 -2.28 9.07
N ARG A 99 3.67 -3.40 8.74
CA ARG A 99 3.52 -4.66 9.47
C ARG A 99 4.27 -4.56 10.81
N PHE A 100 3.54 -4.79 11.90
CA PHE A 100 4.08 -4.91 13.25
C PHE A 100 4.01 -6.37 13.71
#